data_AF-A0A496UTM8-F1
#
_entry.id   AF-A0A496UTM8-F1
#
_cell.length_a   1.000
_cell.length_b   1.000
_cell.length_c   1.000
_cell.angle_alpha   90.00
_cell.angle_beta   90.00
_cell.angle_gamma   90.00
#
_symmetry.space_group_name_H-M   'P 1'
#
loop_
_entity.id
_entity.type
_entity.pdbx_description
1 polymer ?
#
loop_
_entity_poly.entity_id
_entity_poly.type
_entity_poly.pdbx_seq_one_letter_code
_entity_poly.pdbx_strand_id
1 'polypeptide(L)'
;GLTRLLLEPMLAPGVTGPRGIMNVASTAAFQPGPLMAVYFATKAYVLHFSEALAEEVRAAGVTVSAFCPGPTRTGFFKTEAMIPRGAVDAAGNVDQEALQEYQRRDAARMDATLAARVGYEGYRAGRVVVIPGLFNRLQAAVASRLPRMWIRRLAYRAMRKGQSFSRE
;
A
#
# COMPACT_ATOMS: atom_id res chain seq x y z
N GLY A 1 10.00 17.60 -4.30
CA GLY A 1 9.63 16.17 -4.45
C GLY A 1 9.18 15.91 -5.87
N LEU A 2 9.28 14.67 -6.36
CA LEU A 2 9.01 14.30 -7.76
C LEU A 2 7.62 14.77 -8.25
N THR A 3 6.58 14.64 -7.43
CA THR A 3 5.23 15.11 -7.76
C THR A 3 5.19 16.59 -8.13
N ARG A 4 5.91 17.45 -7.40
CA ARG A 4 5.99 18.89 -7.70
C ARG A 4 6.65 19.13 -9.06
N LEU A 5 7.77 18.48 -9.32
CA LEU A 5 8.53 18.62 -10.57
C LEU A 5 7.71 18.18 -11.79
N LEU A 6 6.88 17.14 -11.64
CA LEU A 6 5.99 16.66 -12.70
C LEU A 6 4.72 17.51 -12.84
N LEU A 7 4.26 18.14 -11.74
CA LEU A 7 3.05 18.96 -11.73
C LEU A 7 3.28 20.33 -12.37
N GLU A 8 4.43 20.97 -12.13
CA GLU A 8 4.77 22.29 -12.68
C GLU A 8 4.52 22.39 -14.20
N PRO A 9 5.02 21.50 -15.07
CA PRO A 9 4.71 21.57 -16.50
C PRO A 9 3.26 21.24 -16.84
N MET A 10 2.52 20.50 -16.02
CA MET A 10 1.09 20.21 -16.27
C MET A 10 0.20 21.43 -16.05
N LEU A 11 0.63 22.34 -15.17
CA LEU A 11 -0.06 23.58 -14.83
C LEU A 11 0.32 24.76 -15.74
N ALA A 12 1.27 24.57 -16.66
CA ALA A 12 1.71 25.65 -17.54
C ALA A 12 0.58 26.16 -18.45
N PRO A 13 0.52 27.49 -18.73
CA PRO A 13 -0.48 28.06 -19.62
C PRO A 13 -0.47 27.40 -21.00
N GLY A 14 -1.65 27.21 -21.59
CA GLY A 14 -1.79 26.66 -22.94
C GLY A 14 -1.62 25.13 -23.05
N VAL A 15 -1.20 24.45 -21.98
CA VAL A 15 -1.23 22.99 -21.95
C VAL A 15 -2.69 22.53 -21.91
N THR A 16 -3.04 21.59 -22.79
CA THR A 16 -4.40 21.05 -22.93
C THR A 16 -4.35 19.52 -23.02
N GLY A 17 -5.52 18.87 -22.87
CA GLY A 17 -5.64 17.42 -22.91
C GLY A 17 -5.49 16.72 -21.54
N PRO A 18 -5.60 15.38 -21.51
CA PRO A 18 -5.54 14.59 -20.29
C PRO A 18 -4.19 14.69 -19.60
N ARG A 19 -4.20 15.11 -18.34
CA ARG A 19 -3.01 15.30 -17.50
C ARG A 19 -3.28 14.77 -16.11
N GLY A 20 -2.28 14.18 -15.49
CA GLY A 20 -2.44 13.74 -14.12
C GLY A 20 -1.28 12.96 -13.55
N ILE A 21 -1.36 12.77 -12.25
CA ILE A 21 -0.35 12.10 -11.43
C ILE A 21 -1.04 11.04 -10.59
N MET A 22 -0.51 9.82 -10.61
CA MET A 22 -0.89 8.78 -9.67
C MET A 22 0.28 8.52 -8.72
N ASN A 23 0.08 8.81 -7.43
CA ASN A 23 1.03 8.43 -6.39
C ASN A 23 0.68 7.05 -5.82
N VAL A 24 1.69 6.24 -5.52
CA VAL A 24 1.50 4.88 -4.97
C VAL A 24 1.54 4.92 -3.43
N ALA A 25 0.36 4.89 -2.82
CA ALA A 25 0.14 4.73 -1.40
C ALA A 25 0.07 3.23 -1.02
N SER A 26 -0.85 2.85 -0.14
CA SER A 26 -1.12 1.46 0.29
C SER A 26 -2.41 1.41 1.12
N THR A 27 -3.06 0.25 1.24
CA THR A 27 -4.08 0.04 2.28
C THR A 27 -3.52 0.21 3.71
N ALA A 28 -2.20 0.15 3.89
CA ALA A 28 -1.53 0.47 5.15
C ALA A 28 -1.71 1.94 5.57
N ALA A 29 -2.03 2.85 4.65
CA ALA A 29 -2.25 4.26 4.94
C ALA A 29 -3.43 4.52 5.89
N PHE A 30 -4.38 3.59 5.98
CA PHE A 30 -5.65 3.78 6.69
C PHE A 30 -5.59 3.35 8.17
N GLN A 31 -4.43 2.89 8.65
CA GLN A 31 -4.28 2.43 10.03
C GLN A 31 -2.85 2.58 10.54
N PRO A 32 -2.61 2.52 11.86
CA PRO A 32 -1.27 2.31 12.39
C PRO A 32 -0.79 0.87 12.13
N GLY A 33 0.48 0.69 11.78
CA GLY A 33 1.11 -0.62 11.60
C GLY A 33 2.30 -0.82 12.53
N PRO A 34 2.12 -1.44 13.70
CA PRO A 34 3.23 -1.84 14.57
C PRO A 34 4.26 -2.70 13.81
N LEU A 35 5.54 -2.63 14.18
CA LEU A 35 6.65 -3.34 13.50
C LEU A 35 6.95 -2.84 12.06
N MET A 36 6.11 -1.96 11.51
CA MET A 36 6.31 -1.28 10.22
C MET A 36 5.90 0.20 10.32
N ALA A 37 6.09 0.83 11.48
CA ALA A 37 5.49 2.13 11.80
C ALA A 37 5.85 3.22 10.76
N VAL A 38 7.10 3.28 10.33
CA VAL A 38 7.59 4.23 9.32
C VAL A 38 6.92 3.99 7.96
N TYR A 39 6.77 2.74 7.55
CA TYR A 39 6.07 2.41 6.31
C TYR A 39 4.60 2.87 6.34
N PHE A 40 3.88 2.54 7.42
CA PHE A 40 2.46 2.93 7.54
C PHE A 40 2.31 4.45 7.60
N ALA A 41 3.17 5.15 8.34
CA ALA A 41 3.16 6.61 8.43
C ALA A 41 3.47 7.29 7.08
N THR A 42 4.48 6.81 6.35
CA THR A 42 4.82 7.36 5.03
C THR A 42 3.71 7.10 4.00
N LYS A 43 3.04 5.95 4.04
CA LYS A 43 1.89 5.68 3.17
C LYS A 43 0.66 6.52 3.53
N ALA A 44 0.44 6.81 4.80
CA ALA A 44 -0.58 7.77 5.24
C ALA A 44 -0.27 9.19 4.73
N TYR A 45 1.00 9.62 4.78
CA TYR A 45 1.42 10.89 4.18
C TYR A 45 1.09 10.94 2.69
N VAL A 46 1.47 9.91 1.91
CA VAL A 46 1.21 9.88 0.46
C VAL A 46 -0.28 9.96 0.16
N LEU A 47 -1.13 9.24 0.91
CA LEU A 47 -2.58 9.29 0.76
C LEU A 47 -3.12 10.71 0.98
N HIS A 48 -2.85 11.30 2.15
CA HIS A 48 -3.37 12.63 2.49
C HIS A 48 -2.83 13.72 1.59
N PHE A 49 -1.55 13.66 1.22
CA PHE A 49 -0.93 14.58 0.27
C PHE A 49 -1.62 14.51 -1.10
N SER A 50 -1.89 13.31 -1.62
CA SER A 50 -2.57 13.13 -2.89
C SER A 50 -4.02 13.62 -2.88
N GLU A 51 -4.77 13.36 -1.81
CA GLU A 51 -6.16 13.82 -1.68
C GLU A 51 -6.25 15.34 -1.64
N ALA A 52 -5.42 15.99 -0.82
CA ALA A 52 -5.37 17.45 -0.75
C ALA A 52 -4.96 18.06 -2.10
N LEU A 53 -3.89 17.53 -2.72
CA LEU A 53 -3.40 18.03 -3.99
C LEU A 53 -4.45 17.88 -5.11
N ALA A 54 -5.23 16.79 -5.12
CA ALA A 54 -6.30 16.59 -6.08
C ALA A 54 -7.34 17.72 -6.06
N GLU A 55 -7.69 18.23 -4.88
CA GLU A 55 -8.58 19.39 -4.77
C GLU A 55 -7.90 20.70 -5.18
N GLU A 56 -6.64 20.90 -4.77
CA GLU A 56 -5.87 22.11 -5.10
C GLU A 56 -5.72 22.31 -6.62
N VAL A 57 -5.54 21.23 -7.38
CA VAL A 57 -5.33 21.31 -8.85
C VAL A 57 -6.58 21.02 -9.67
N ARG A 58 -7.74 20.78 -9.01
CA ARG A 58 -9.00 20.42 -9.68
C ARG A 58 -9.43 21.45 -10.72
N ALA A 59 -9.30 22.73 -10.39
CA ALA A 59 -9.65 23.83 -11.29
C ALA A 59 -8.74 23.92 -12.53
N ALA A 60 -7.51 23.41 -12.43
CA ALA A 60 -6.57 23.35 -13.56
C ALA A 60 -6.82 22.14 -14.49
N GLY A 61 -7.78 21.27 -14.15
CA GLY A 61 -8.10 20.09 -14.95
C GLY A 61 -7.03 18.99 -14.91
N VAL A 62 -6.20 18.96 -13.87
CA VAL A 62 -5.19 17.92 -13.64
C VAL A 62 -5.77 16.85 -12.70
N THR A 63 -5.73 15.58 -13.10
CA THR A 63 -6.18 14.48 -12.25
C THR A 63 -5.07 14.06 -11.29
N VAL A 64 -5.34 14.01 -9.99
CA VAL A 64 -4.42 13.43 -9.01
C VAL A 64 -5.11 12.27 -8.29
N SER A 65 -4.43 11.13 -8.23
CA SER A 65 -4.93 9.93 -7.56
C SER A 65 -3.92 9.34 -6.58
N ALA A 66 -4.41 8.80 -5.47
CA ALA A 66 -3.72 7.90 -4.57
C ALA A 66 -4.08 6.44 -4.89
N PHE A 67 -3.14 5.68 -5.43
CA PHE A 67 -3.29 4.24 -5.62
C PHE A 67 -2.92 3.50 -4.33
N CYS A 68 -3.88 2.81 -3.74
CA CYS A 68 -3.79 2.17 -2.44
C CYS A 68 -3.93 0.64 -2.55
N PRO A 69 -2.92 -0.07 -3.09
CA PRO A 69 -2.95 -1.53 -3.18
C PRO A 69 -2.86 -2.17 -1.80
N GLY A 70 -3.52 -3.33 -1.66
CA GLY A 70 -3.28 -4.27 -0.58
C GLY A 70 -2.03 -5.13 -0.84
N PRO A 71 -1.88 -6.27 -0.15
CA PRO A 71 -0.80 -7.21 -0.41
C PRO A 71 -0.82 -7.70 -1.88
N THR A 72 0.24 -7.38 -2.62
CA THR A 72 0.38 -7.68 -4.04
C THR A 72 1.65 -8.50 -4.29
N ARG A 73 1.56 -9.54 -5.14
CA ARG A 73 2.68 -10.41 -5.52
C ARG A 73 3.75 -9.61 -6.27
N THR A 74 4.76 -9.15 -5.56
CA THR A 74 5.87 -8.33 -6.06
C THR A 74 7.15 -8.66 -5.29
N GLY A 75 8.27 -8.06 -5.67
CA GLY A 75 9.52 -8.17 -4.91
C GLY A 75 9.48 -7.60 -3.48
N PHE A 76 8.44 -6.83 -3.12
CA PHE A 76 8.31 -6.18 -1.81
C PHE A 76 8.48 -7.18 -0.63
N PHE A 77 7.90 -8.36 -0.75
CA PHE A 77 7.91 -9.39 0.30
C PHE A 77 9.10 -10.34 0.23
N LYS A 78 10.00 -10.17 -0.74
CA LYS A 78 11.22 -10.99 -0.90
C LYS A 78 12.42 -10.42 -0.14
N THR A 79 12.25 -9.27 0.53
CA THR A 79 13.30 -8.64 1.32
C THR A 79 13.49 -9.37 2.66
N GLU A 80 14.72 -9.43 3.16
CA GLU A 80 15.07 -10.09 4.44
C GLU A 80 14.21 -9.61 5.62
N ALA A 81 13.77 -8.34 5.60
CA ALA A 81 12.89 -7.77 6.62
C ALA A 81 11.47 -8.38 6.63
N MET A 82 11.07 -9.08 5.57
CA MET A 82 9.76 -9.73 5.40
C MET A 82 9.84 -11.26 5.36
N ILE A 83 11.06 -11.83 5.29
CA ILE A 83 11.30 -13.26 5.46
C ILE A 83 11.23 -13.58 6.96
N PRO A 84 10.52 -14.63 7.38
CA PRO A 84 10.54 -15.05 8.79
C PRO A 84 11.99 -15.30 9.25
N ARG A 85 12.42 -14.66 10.34
CA ARG A 85 13.73 -14.95 10.94
C ARG A 85 13.75 -16.42 11.37
N GLY A 86 14.81 -17.14 11.02
CA GLY A 86 14.92 -18.59 11.25
C GLY A 86 14.40 -19.45 10.10
N ALA A 87 13.87 -18.86 9.01
CA ALA A 87 13.49 -19.63 7.81
C ALA A 87 14.67 -20.32 7.11
N VAL A 88 15.89 -19.86 7.40
CA VAL A 88 17.14 -20.53 7.06
C VAL A 88 18.00 -20.61 8.31
N ASP A 89 18.53 -21.79 8.59
CA ASP A 89 19.47 -22.00 9.70
C ASP A 89 20.88 -21.51 9.35
N ALA A 90 21.79 -21.54 10.33
CA ALA A 90 23.18 -21.13 10.14
C ALA A 90 23.96 -22.04 9.16
N ALA A 91 23.45 -23.25 8.89
CA ALA A 91 24.01 -24.20 7.92
C ALA A 91 23.42 -24.01 6.51
N GLY A 92 22.47 -23.09 6.32
CA GLY A 92 21.82 -22.81 5.04
C GLY A 92 20.63 -23.71 4.73
N ASN A 93 20.16 -24.54 5.67
CA ASN A 93 18.98 -25.36 5.47
C ASN A 93 17.72 -24.51 5.59
N VAL A 94 16.80 -24.71 4.67
CA VAL A 94 15.50 -24.02 4.64
C VAL A 94 14.51 -24.77 5.53
N ASP A 95 13.89 -24.05 6.46
CA ASP A 95 12.72 -24.52 7.19
C ASP A 95 11.54 -24.67 6.22
N GLN A 96 11.13 -25.93 6.02
CA GLN A 96 10.07 -26.29 5.08
C GLN A 96 8.71 -25.78 5.52
N GLU A 97 8.44 -25.66 6.82
CA GLU A 97 7.18 -25.13 7.33
C GLU A 97 7.07 -23.63 7.07
N ALA A 98 8.16 -22.90 7.36
CA ALA A 98 8.26 -21.48 7.05
C ALA A 98 8.12 -21.21 5.54
N LEU A 99 8.72 -22.06 4.69
CA LEU A 99 8.61 -21.95 3.24
C LEU A 99 7.17 -22.20 2.75
N GLN A 100 6.51 -23.24 3.27
CA GLN A 100 5.11 -23.53 2.92
C GLN A 100 4.17 -22.40 3.33
N GLU A 101 4.35 -21.83 4.53
CA GLU A 101 3.56 -20.68 4.98
C GLU A 101 3.81 -19.44 4.11
N TYR A 102 5.06 -19.19 3.73
CA TYR A 102 5.38 -18.11 2.78
C TYR A 102 4.66 -18.30 1.45
N GLN A 103 4.70 -19.51 0.88
CA GLN A 103 4.04 -19.83 -0.38
C GLN A 103 2.52 -19.67 -0.30
N ARG A 104 1.89 -20.11 0.81
CA ARG A 104 0.45 -19.90 1.06
C ARG A 104 0.10 -18.41 1.12
N ARG A 105 0.89 -17.61 1.84
CA ARG A 105 0.69 -16.16 1.92
C ARG A 105 0.89 -15.49 0.57
N ASP A 106 1.90 -15.89 -0.20
CA ASP A 106 2.12 -15.36 -1.54
C ASP A 106 0.96 -15.69 -2.49
N ALA A 107 0.45 -16.92 -2.42
CA ALA A 107 -0.74 -17.33 -3.15
C ALA A 107 -2.00 -16.52 -2.76
N ALA A 108 -2.11 -16.04 -1.52
CA ALA A 108 -3.23 -15.19 -1.09
C ALA A 108 -3.12 -13.71 -1.54
N ARG A 109 -1.95 -13.26 -2.02
CA ARG A 109 -1.74 -11.88 -2.51
C ARG A 109 -2.38 -11.68 -3.88
N MET A 110 -2.79 -10.43 -4.15
CA MET A 110 -3.31 -10.04 -5.46
C MET A 110 -2.19 -10.06 -6.51
N ASP A 111 -2.52 -10.43 -7.75
CA ASP A 111 -1.62 -10.31 -8.89
C ASP A 111 -1.27 -8.84 -9.19
N ALA A 112 0.00 -8.57 -9.53
CA ALA A 112 0.48 -7.21 -9.77
C ALA A 112 -0.12 -6.58 -11.02
N THR A 113 -0.29 -7.35 -12.10
CA THR A 113 -0.88 -6.87 -13.35
C THR A 113 -2.34 -6.50 -13.13
N LEU A 114 -3.08 -7.33 -12.41
CA LEU A 114 -4.47 -7.03 -12.04
C LEU A 114 -4.57 -5.78 -11.15
N ALA A 115 -3.72 -5.66 -10.13
CA ALA A 115 -3.69 -4.50 -9.27
C ALA A 115 -3.40 -3.21 -10.06
N ALA A 116 -2.42 -3.25 -10.96
CA ALA A 116 -2.05 -2.14 -11.83
C ALA A 116 -3.19 -1.75 -12.77
N ARG A 117 -3.87 -2.74 -13.39
CA ARG A 117 -5.02 -2.51 -14.26
C ARG A 117 -6.16 -1.80 -13.53
N VAL A 118 -6.56 -2.31 -12.37
CA VAL A 118 -7.62 -1.68 -11.55
C VAL A 118 -7.21 -0.28 -11.09
N GLY A 119 -5.94 -0.11 -10.73
CA GLY A 119 -5.35 1.18 -10.40
C GLY A 119 -5.52 2.19 -11.54
N TYR A 120 -5.06 1.80 -12.72
CA TYR A 120 -5.08 2.63 -13.92
C TYR A 120 -6.51 2.97 -14.38
N GLU A 121 -7.42 1.98 -14.40
CA GLU A 121 -8.83 2.20 -14.74
C GLU A 121 -9.50 3.18 -13.74
N GLY A 122 -9.20 3.06 -12.44
CA GLY A 122 -9.70 3.99 -11.43
C GLY A 122 -9.20 5.42 -11.62
N TYR A 123 -7.91 5.59 -11.94
CA TYR A 123 -7.33 6.91 -12.24
C TYR A 123 -7.90 7.52 -13.50
N ARG A 124 -8.05 6.74 -14.58
CA ARG A 124 -8.69 7.21 -15.82
C ARG A 124 -10.14 7.65 -15.61
N ALA A 125 -10.83 7.07 -14.63
CA ALA A 125 -12.17 7.49 -14.22
C ALA A 125 -12.17 8.71 -13.27
N GLY A 126 -11.03 9.34 -13.01
CA GLY A 126 -10.92 10.54 -12.16
C GLY A 126 -11.06 10.27 -10.66
N ARG A 127 -10.93 9.02 -10.20
CA ARG A 127 -11.06 8.71 -8.77
C ARG A 127 -9.83 9.20 -8.00
N VAL A 128 -10.06 10.00 -6.96
CA VAL A 128 -8.98 10.50 -6.09
C VAL A 128 -8.33 9.37 -5.29
N VAL A 129 -9.10 8.41 -4.78
CA VAL A 129 -8.58 7.25 -4.04
C VAL A 129 -8.96 5.95 -4.74
N VAL A 130 -7.95 5.13 -5.09
CA VAL A 130 -8.14 3.87 -5.81
C VAL A 130 -7.61 2.70 -4.98
N ILE A 131 -8.53 1.86 -4.46
CA ILE A 131 -8.19 0.66 -3.67
C ILE A 131 -8.64 -0.59 -4.46
N PRO A 132 -7.71 -1.41 -4.98
CA PRO A 132 -8.04 -2.69 -5.63
C PRO A 132 -8.58 -3.73 -4.66
N GLY A 133 -9.66 -4.39 -5.04
CA GLY A 133 -10.27 -5.50 -4.29
C GLY A 133 -11.28 -5.04 -3.24
N LEU A 134 -12.43 -5.73 -3.18
CA LEU A 134 -13.53 -5.41 -2.26
C LEU A 134 -13.13 -5.58 -0.79
N PHE A 135 -12.40 -6.64 -0.47
CA PHE A 135 -11.93 -6.91 0.88
C PHE A 135 -11.00 -5.79 1.39
N ASN A 136 -10.07 -5.33 0.54
CA ASN A 136 -9.17 -4.21 0.87
C ASN A 136 -9.93 -2.90 1.11
N ARG A 137 -10.96 -2.63 0.30
CA ARG A 137 -11.85 -1.47 0.49
C ARG A 137 -12.58 -1.52 1.83
N LEU A 138 -13.15 -2.69 2.16
CA LEU A 138 -13.85 -2.89 3.42
C LEU A 138 -12.89 -2.75 4.61
N GLN A 139 -11.71 -3.37 4.53
CA GLN A 139 -10.68 -3.29 5.57
C GLN A 139 -10.25 -1.84 5.82
N ALA A 140 -9.97 -1.07 4.77
CA ALA A 140 -9.62 0.35 4.89
C ALA A 140 -10.75 1.17 5.55
N ALA A 141 -12.00 0.92 5.15
CA ALA A 141 -13.18 1.61 5.66
C ALA A 141 -13.50 1.28 7.14
N VAL A 142 -13.23 0.04 7.57
CA VAL A 142 -13.42 -0.40 8.95
C VAL A 142 -12.28 0.11 9.84
N ALA A 143 -11.05 0.01 9.36
CA ALA A 143 -9.87 0.47 10.11
C ALA A 143 -9.88 1.98 10.34
N SER A 144 -10.45 2.79 9.44
CA SER A 144 -10.57 4.23 9.65
C SER A 144 -11.62 4.63 10.68
N ARG A 145 -12.55 3.72 11.04
CA ARG A 145 -13.69 4.00 11.95
C ARG A 145 -13.56 3.39 13.34
N LEU A 146 -12.71 2.38 13.53
CA LEU A 146 -12.47 1.80 14.84
C LEU A 146 -11.69 2.76 15.77
N PRO A 147 -11.91 2.75 17.09
CA PRO A 147 -11.13 3.60 17.97
C PRO A 147 -9.65 3.19 17.95
N ARG A 148 -8.75 4.18 17.83
CA ARG A 148 -7.30 3.99 17.60
C ARG A 148 -6.61 3.05 18.60
N MET A 149 -7.10 2.97 19.83
CA MET A 149 -6.56 2.05 20.85
C MET A 149 -6.75 0.57 20.49
N TRP A 150 -7.89 0.22 19.91
CA TRP A 150 -8.21 -1.15 19.50
C TRP A 150 -7.39 -1.54 18.28
N ILE A 151 -7.36 -0.68 17.27
CA ILE A 151 -6.62 -0.93 16.02
C ILE A 151 -5.15 -1.22 16.32
N ARG A 152 -4.49 -0.40 17.14
CA ARG A 152 -3.08 -0.58 17.49
C ARG A 152 -2.83 -1.93 18.18
N ARG A 153 -3.69 -2.32 19.13
CA ARG A 153 -3.57 -3.58 19.89
C ARG A 153 -3.86 -4.81 19.03
N LEU A 154 -4.90 -4.76 18.21
CA LEU A 154 -5.25 -5.86 17.30
C LEU A 154 -4.20 -6.01 16.20
N ALA A 155 -3.77 -4.91 15.58
CA ALA A 155 -2.72 -4.91 14.56
C ALA A 155 -1.40 -5.47 15.13
N TYR A 156 -1.00 -5.07 16.34
CA TYR A 156 0.19 -5.63 16.98
C TYR A 156 0.09 -7.14 17.18
N ARG A 157 -1.07 -7.65 17.65
CA ARG A 157 -1.28 -9.09 17.83
C ARG A 157 -1.23 -9.86 16.50
N ALA A 158 -1.84 -9.32 15.44
CA ALA A 158 -1.84 -9.94 14.11
C ALA A 158 -0.44 -9.95 13.48
N MET A 159 0.26 -8.82 13.51
CA MET A 159 1.59 -8.69 12.91
C MET A 159 2.65 -9.48 13.70
N ARG A 160 2.52 -9.56 15.03
CA ARG A 160 3.39 -10.40 15.86
C ARG A 160 3.21 -11.88 15.56
N LYS A 161 1.98 -12.38 15.41
CA LYS A 161 1.73 -13.78 14.98
C LYS A 161 2.32 -14.08 13.60
N GLY A 162 2.33 -13.09 12.70
CA GLY A 162 2.96 -13.20 11.38
C GLY A 162 4.49 -13.32 11.41
N GLN A 163 5.14 -12.81 12.46
CA GLN A 163 6.59 -12.88 12.70
C GLN A 163 7.01 -13.94 13.73
N SER A 164 6.05 -14.63 14.38
CA SER A 164 6.33 -15.58 15.45
C SER A 164 6.51 -17.03 14.99
N PHE A 165 7.05 -17.26 13.78
CA PHE A 165 7.89 -18.45 13.55
C PHE A 165 9.21 -18.20 14.30
N SER A 166 9.10 -18.21 15.63
CA SER A 166 10.16 -17.94 16.58
C SER A 166 9.56 -18.30 17.94
N ARG A 167 9.40 -19.60 18.17
CA ARG A 167 9.43 -20.17 19.50
C ARG A 167 10.20 -21.48 19.41
N GLU A 168 11.36 -21.43 20.06
CA GLU A 168 12.27 -22.51 20.44
C GLU A 168 13.06 -23.18 19.31
#